data_AF-A0A2L2YNB0-F1
#
_entry.id   AF-A0A2L2YNB0-F1
#
_cell.length_a   1.000
_cell.length_b   1.000
_cell.length_c   1.000
_cell.angle_alpha   90.00
_cell.angle_beta   90.00
_cell.angle_gamma   90.00
#
_symmetry.space_group_name_H-M   'P 1'
#
loop_
_entity.id
_entity.type
_entity.pdbx_description
1 polymer ?
#
loop_
_entity_poly.entity_id
_entity_poly.type
_entity_poly.pdbx_seq_one_letter_code
_entity_poly.pdbx_strand_id
1 'polypeptide(L)'
;SLVIDVLHKGAKGCQKEAIWAVKSITTYGTMEQIIFLVKAGVIPPVCNLLAIKDPEILAVALEAIDNILNATTEDTTVGTTESVCCIIKQCGGLDIIENLLHHED
;
A
#
# COMPACT_ATOMS: atom_id res chain seq x y z
N SER A 1 14.30 5.07 -3.47
CA SER A 1 13.80 5.91 -2.36
C SER A 1 14.06 5.16 -1.07
N LEU A 2 14.79 5.73 -0.12
CA LEU A 2 15.30 5.03 1.07
C LEU A 2 14.21 4.25 1.84
N VAL A 3 12.97 4.77 1.85
CA VAL A 3 11.82 4.17 2.50
C VAL A 3 11.40 2.84 1.85
N ILE A 4 11.52 2.72 0.52
CA ILE A 4 11.14 1.51 -0.23
C ILE A 4 12.20 0.40 -0.05
N ASP A 5 13.48 0.78 0.05
CA ASP A 5 14.54 -0.16 0.37
C ASP A 5 14.43 -0.70 1.81
N VAL A 6 14.00 0.15 2.75
CA VAL A 6 13.70 -0.25 4.13
C VAL A 6 12.46 -1.14 4.21
N LEU A 7 11.43 -0.91 3.40
CA LEU A 7 10.28 -1.82 3.29
C LEU A 7 10.70 -3.23 2.80
N HIS A 8 11.64 -3.30 1.85
CA HIS A 8 12.11 -4.58 1.29
C HIS A 8 13.15 -5.32 2.13
N LYS A 9 14.05 -4.62 2.82
CA LYS A 9 15.23 -5.22 3.50
C LYS A 9 15.42 -4.79 4.96
N GLY A 10 14.56 -3.92 5.48
CA GLY A 10 14.65 -3.43 6.85
C GLY A 10 14.27 -4.48 7.89
N ALA A 11 14.80 -4.34 9.10
CA ALA A 11 14.33 -5.12 10.25
C ALA A 11 12.82 -4.87 10.47
N LYS A 12 12.10 -5.83 11.08
CA LYS A 12 10.64 -5.76 11.30
C LYS A 12 10.16 -4.45 11.93
N GLY A 13 10.96 -3.85 12.82
CA GLY A 13 10.70 -2.50 13.35
C GLY A 13 10.70 -1.45 12.24
N CYS A 14 11.78 -1.31 11.48
CA CYS A 14 11.84 -0.34 10.39
C CYS A 14 10.75 -0.51 9.31
N GLN A 15 10.25 -1.73 9.09
CA GLN A 15 9.10 -1.97 8.21
C GLN A 15 7.79 -1.43 8.78
N LYS A 16 7.55 -1.55 10.09
CA LYS A 16 6.41 -0.93 10.78
C LYS A 16 6.47 0.58 10.60
N GLU A 17 7.58 1.21 10.95
CA GLU A 17 7.71 2.67 10.86
C GLU A 17 7.55 3.16 9.41
N ALA A 18 8.03 2.37 8.43
CA ALA A 18 7.86 2.70 7.03
C ALA A 18 6.39 2.61 6.56
N ILE A 19 5.63 1.58 6.94
CA ILE A 19 4.21 1.49 6.56
C ILE A 19 3.37 2.57 7.24
N TRP A 20 3.69 2.90 8.49
CA TRP A 20 3.08 4.01 9.21
C TRP A 20 3.37 5.36 8.54
N ALA A 21 4.60 5.57 8.05
CA ALA A 21 4.94 6.76 7.28
C ALA A 21 4.17 6.83 5.96
N VAL A 22 4.07 5.71 5.22
CA VAL A 22 3.26 5.63 4.00
C VAL A 22 1.80 5.96 4.30
N LYS A 23 1.21 5.33 5.31
CA LYS A 23 -0.17 5.59 5.74
C LYS A 23 -0.40 7.06 6.09
N SER A 24 0.55 7.66 6.81
CA SER A 24 0.45 9.07 7.19
C SER A 24 0.48 9.99 5.97
N ILE A 25 1.31 9.69 4.97
CA ILE A 25 1.35 10.45 3.71
C ILE A 25 0.06 10.23 2.91
N THR A 26 -0.49 9.02 2.89
CA THR A 26 -1.74 8.75 2.14
C THR A 26 -2.98 9.35 2.83
N THR A 27 -2.96 9.51 4.15
CA THR A 27 -4.08 10.09 4.92
C THR A 27 -4.04 11.63 4.99
N TYR A 28 -2.84 12.21 5.15
CA TYR A 28 -2.69 13.66 5.39
C TYR A 28 -1.91 14.39 4.30
N GLY A 29 -1.31 13.65 3.36
CA GLY A 29 -0.51 14.22 2.28
C GLY A 29 -1.35 14.74 1.12
N THR A 30 -0.69 15.42 0.19
CA THR A 30 -1.33 15.92 -1.03
C THR A 30 -1.41 14.86 -2.11
N MET A 31 -2.30 15.04 -3.08
CA MET A 31 -2.44 14.14 -4.23
C MET A 31 -1.11 13.91 -4.96
N GLU A 32 -0.30 14.96 -5.14
CA GLU A 32 1.03 14.85 -5.76
C GLU A 32 1.97 13.91 -5.00
N GLN A 33 1.92 13.92 -3.65
CA GLN A 33 2.73 13.02 -2.82
C GLN A 33 2.25 11.57 -2.94
N ILE A 34 0.94 11.35 -3.03
CA ILE A 34 0.35 10.02 -3.24
C ILE A 34 0.76 9.47 -4.61
N ILE A 35 0.63 10.27 -5.68
CA ILE A 35 1.07 9.90 -7.03
C ILE A 35 2.58 9.63 -7.05
N PHE A 36 3.38 10.41 -6.33
CA PHE A 36 4.82 10.17 -6.21
C PHE A 36 5.11 8.81 -5.55
N LEU A 37 4.40 8.46 -4.48
CA LEU A 37 4.54 7.15 -3.82
C LEU A 37 4.17 5.99 -4.73
N VAL A 38 3.07 6.12 -5.48
CA VAL A 38 2.66 5.13 -6.48
C VAL A 38 3.75 4.95 -7.55
N LYS A 39 4.23 6.07 -8.13
CA LYS A 39 5.31 6.06 -9.13
C LYS A 39 6.63 5.52 -8.58
N ALA A 40 6.89 5.72 -7.29
CA ALA A 40 8.06 5.18 -6.63
C ALA A 40 7.99 3.66 -6.43
N GLY A 41 6.82 3.04 -6.58
CA GLY A 41 6.62 1.60 -6.44
C GLY A 41 6.34 1.18 -5.00
N VAL A 42 5.58 1.97 -4.23
CA VAL A 42 5.22 1.64 -2.84
C VAL A 42 4.23 0.47 -2.73
N ILE A 43 3.42 0.23 -3.77
CA ILE A 43 2.32 -0.76 -3.74
C ILE A 43 2.82 -2.21 -3.52
N PRO A 44 3.78 -2.76 -4.31
CA PRO A 44 4.26 -4.12 -4.07
C PRO A 44 4.78 -4.37 -2.64
N PRO A 45 5.62 -3.48 -2.05
CA PRO A 45 6.03 -3.63 -0.66
C PRO A 45 4.85 -3.63 0.33
N VAL A 46 3.86 -2.75 0.13
CA VAL A 46 2.67 -2.69 0.99
C VAL A 46 1.85 -3.99 0.88
N CYS A 47 1.66 -4.53 -0.34
CA CYS A 47 1.00 -5.82 -0.54
C CYS A 47 1.76 -6.97 0.13
N ASN A 48 3.10 -6.97 0.11
CA ASN A 48 3.90 -7.97 0.83
C ASN A 48 3.71 -7.90 2.35
N LEU A 49 3.42 -6.72 2.91
CA LEU A 49 3.13 -6.58 4.33
C LEU A 49 1.77 -7.20 4.73
N LEU A 50 0.82 -7.30 3.80
CA LEU A 50 -0.46 -8.00 4.04
C LEU A 50 -0.27 -9.50 4.31
N ALA A 51 0.85 -10.09 3.85
CA ALA A 51 1.19 -11.47 4.15
C ALA A 51 1.78 -11.66 5.57
N ILE A 52 2.07 -10.57 6.29
CA ILE A 52 2.57 -10.63 7.66
C ILE A 52 1.40 -10.88 8.61
N LYS A 53 1.53 -11.90 9.47
CA LYS A 53 0.57 -12.22 10.55
C LYS A 53 0.69 -11.24 11.74
N ASP A 54 0.65 -9.94 11.49
CA ASP A 54 0.56 -8.91 12.50
C ASP A 54 -0.68 -8.05 12.21
N PRO A 55 -1.73 -8.12 13.05
CA PRO A 55 -3.01 -7.48 12.77
C PRO A 55 -2.91 -5.95 12.70
N GLU A 56 -1.96 -5.34 13.43
CA GLU A 56 -1.74 -3.90 13.41
C GLU A 56 -1.14 -3.47 12.06
N ILE A 57 -0.13 -4.21 11.58
CA ILE A 57 0.48 -3.96 10.27
C ILE A 57 -0.55 -4.16 9.16
N LEU A 58 -1.35 -5.21 9.27
CA LEU A 58 -2.34 -5.58 8.27
C LEU A 58 -3.42 -4.52 8.12
N ALA A 59 -3.96 -4.02 9.24
CA ALA A 59 -4.92 -2.92 9.24
C ALA A 59 -4.33 -1.64 8.60
N VAL A 60 -3.11 -1.24 9.00
CA VAL A 60 -2.46 -0.04 8.48
C VAL A 60 -2.11 -0.16 6.99
N ALA A 61 -1.71 -1.35 6.53
CA ALA A 61 -1.44 -1.61 5.13
C ALA A 61 -2.72 -1.58 4.27
N LEU A 62 -3.83 -2.14 4.77
CA LEU A 62 -5.13 -2.06 4.10
C LEU A 62 -5.62 -0.60 4.02
N GLU A 63 -5.54 0.15 5.12
CA GLU A 63 -5.89 1.58 5.14
C GLU A 63 -5.03 2.39 4.14
N ALA A 64 -3.74 2.09 4.04
CA ALA A 64 -2.87 2.76 3.08
C ALA A 64 -3.28 2.48 1.62
N ILE A 65 -3.61 1.23 1.30
CA ILE A 65 -4.10 0.85 -0.04
C ILE A 65 -5.43 1.52 -0.36
N ASP A 66 -6.38 1.51 0.58
CA ASP A 66 -7.70 2.12 0.41
C ASP A 66 -7.59 3.64 0.19
N ASN A 67 -6.75 4.32 0.97
CA ASN A 67 -6.50 5.75 0.80
C ASN A 67 -5.86 6.08 -0.56
N ILE A 68 -4.91 5.25 -1.03
CA ILE A 68 -4.31 5.42 -2.36
C ILE A 68 -5.38 5.26 -3.44
N LEU A 69 -6.21 4.22 -3.35
CA LEU A 69 -7.28 3.97 -4.31
C LEU A 69 -8.27 5.14 -4.33
N ASN A 70 -8.78 5.55 -3.18
CA ASN A 70 -9.71 6.69 -3.05
C ASN A 70 -9.11 7.98 -3.62
N ALA A 71 -7.86 8.30 -3.28
CA ALA A 71 -7.17 9.45 -3.85
C ALA A 71 -7.08 9.35 -5.39
N THR A 72 -6.71 8.18 -5.93
CA THR A 72 -6.68 8.01 -7.39
C THR A 72 -8.06 8.00 -8.05
N THR A 73 -9.15 7.77 -7.32
CA THR A 73 -10.51 7.89 -7.88
C THR A 73 -11.04 9.32 -7.90
N GLU A 74 -10.57 10.15 -6.96
CA GLU A 74 -10.92 11.58 -6.91
C GLU A 74 -10.12 12.40 -7.94
N ASP A 75 -8.90 11.98 -8.26
CA ASP A 75 -8.12 12.58 -9.33
C ASP A 75 -8.68 12.18 -10.70
N THR A 76 -9.13 13.16 -11.48
CA THR A 76 -9.69 12.96 -12.84
C THR A 76 -8.60 12.76 -13.90
N THR A 77 -7.32 12.62 -13.51
CA THR A 77 -6.25 12.19 -14.42
C THR A 77 -6.47 10.75 -14.89
N VAL A 78 -7.15 10.65 -16.02
CA VAL A 78 -7.46 9.42 -16.75
C VAL A 78 -6.20 8.54 -16.86
N GLY A 79 -6.20 7.41 -16.14
CA GLY A 79 -5.15 6.39 -16.21
C GLY A 79 -4.38 6.12 -14.90
N THR A 80 -4.45 7.00 -13.90
CA THR A 80 -3.73 6.80 -12.62
C THR A 80 -4.37 5.68 -11.79
N THR A 81 -5.71 5.67 -11.68
CA THR A 81 -6.49 4.64 -10.97
C THR A 81 -6.31 3.26 -11.61
N GLU A 82 -6.42 3.19 -12.94
CA GLU A 82 -6.26 1.92 -13.68
C GLU A 82 -4.84 1.35 -13.52
N SER A 83 -3.83 2.23 -13.50
CA SER A 83 -2.45 1.84 -13.24
C SER A 83 -2.27 1.28 -11.83
N VAL A 84 -2.83 1.92 -10.80
CA VAL A 84 -2.78 1.42 -9.41
C VAL A 84 -3.48 0.06 -9.28
N CYS A 85 -4.70 -0.06 -9.80
CA CYS A 85 -5.44 -1.32 -9.81
C CYS A 85 -4.69 -2.43 -10.54
N CYS A 86 -4.03 -2.11 -11.66
CA CYS A 86 -3.21 -3.07 -12.40
C CYS A 86 -2.01 -3.54 -11.56
N ILE A 87 -1.32 -2.62 -10.89
CA ILE A 87 -0.18 -2.94 -10.01
C ILE A 87 -0.62 -3.83 -8.84
N ILE A 88 -1.73 -3.51 -8.18
CA ILE A 88 -2.26 -4.31 -7.06
C ILE A 88 -2.55 -5.75 -7.51
N LYS A 89 -3.18 -5.91 -8.69
CA LYS A 89 -3.44 -7.23 -9.28
C LYS A 89 -2.16 -7.97 -9.63
N GLN A 90 -1.20 -7.31 -10.26
CA GLN A 90 0.09 -7.93 -10.64
C GLN A 90 0.93 -8.38 -9.44
N CYS A 91 0.79 -7.69 -8.30
CA CYS A 91 1.50 -8.06 -7.08
C CYS A 91 0.80 -9.18 -6.29
N GLY A 92 -0.31 -9.74 -6.78
CA GLY A 92 -1.11 -10.71 -6.04
C GLY A 92 -1.77 -10.13 -4.79
N GLY A 93 -1.84 -8.79 -4.67
CA GLY A 93 -2.43 -8.12 -3.52
C GLY A 93 -3.91 -8.45 -3.37
N LEU A 94 -4.61 -8.61 -4.50
CA LEU A 94 -6.02 -9.04 -4.53
C LEU A 94 -6.19 -10.44 -3.94
N ASP A 95 -5.34 -11.40 -4.32
CA ASP A 95 -5.40 -12.78 -3.83
C ASP A 95 -5.11 -12.86 -2.32
N ILE A 96 -4.20 -12.01 -1.82
CA ILE A 96 -3.89 -11.93 -0.38
C ILE A 96 -5.08 -11.37 0.39
N ILE A 97 -5.73 -10.31 -0.12
CA ILE A 97 -6.92 -9.71 0.50
C ILE A 97 -8.09 -10.71 0.48
N GLU A 98 -8.31 -11.40 -0.64
CA GLU A 98 -9.34 -12.44 -0.73
C GLU A 98 -9.05 -13.60 0.24
N ASN A 99 -7.80 -14.05 0.37
CA ASN A 99 -7.43 -15.07 1.34
C ASN A 99 -7.61 -14.61 2.79
N LEU A 100 -7.38 -13.34 3.09
CA LEU A 100 -7.66 -12.75 4.41
C LEU A 100 -9.16 -12.74 4.71
N LEU A 101 -9.99 -12.46 3.70
CA LEU A 101 -11.45 -12.46 3.82
C LEU A 101 -12.03 -13.87 3.96
N HIS A 102 -11.43 -14.88 3.32
CA HIS A 102 -11.87 -16.29 3.40
C HIS A 102 -11.31 -17.05 4.62
N HIS A 103 -10.46 -16.43 5.44
CA HIS A 103 -9.91 -17.03 6.66
C HIS A 103 -10.80 -16.82 7.91
N GLU A 104 -12.12 -16.70 7.72
CA GLU A 104 -13.13 -16.64 8.79
C GLU A 104 -13.77 -18.01 9.15
N ASP A 105 -13.22 -19.15 8.69
CA ASP A 105 -13.62 -20.49 9.15
C ASP A 105 -12.61 -21.12 10.14
#